data_AF-A0A938VNM2-F1
#
_entry.id   AF-A0A938VNM2-F1
#
_cell.length_a   1.000
_cell.length_b   1.000
_cell.length_c   1.000
_cell.angle_alpha   90.00
_cell.angle_beta   90.00
_cell.angle_gamma   90.00
#
_symmetry.space_group_name_H-M   'P 1'
#
loop_
_entity.id
_entity.type
_entity.pdbx_description
1 polymer ?
#
loop_
_entity_poly.entity_id
_entity_poly.type
_entity_poly.pdbx_seq_one_letter_code
_entity_poly.pdbx_strand_id
1 'polypeptide(L)' 'MKAVVMAGGEGSRLRPLTLERPKPMVPLANAPAMGHILRLLKRHGFTDIIVTVQYLASVIED' A
#
# COMPACT_ATOMS: atom_id res chain seq x y z
N MET A 1 -5.40 -14.11 -13.24
CA MET A 1 -6.29 -13.81 -12.09
C MET A 1 -5.97 -12.42 -11.60
N LYS A 2 -6.98 -11.65 -11.15
CA LYS A 2 -6.77 -10.29 -10.62
C LYS A 2 -6.64 -10.30 -9.11
N ALA A 3 -5.83 -9.40 -8.57
CA ALA A 3 -5.76 -9.12 -7.14
C ALA A 3 -6.16 -7.67 -6.86
N VAL A 4 -6.87 -7.42 -5.76
CA VAL A 4 -7.22 -6.08 -5.30
C VAL A 4 -6.53 -5.82 -3.96
N VAL A 5 -5.76 -4.73 -3.88
CA VAL A 5 -5.13 -4.25 -2.64
C VAL A 5 -5.87 -3.01 -2.17
N MET A 6 -6.46 -3.09 -0.98
CA MET A 6 -7.23 -1.99 -0.39
C MET A 6 -6.29 -1.02 0.34
N ALA A 7 -6.08 0.17 -0.24
CA ALA A 7 -5.09 1.15 0.20
C ALA A 7 -5.67 2.56 0.49
N GLY A 8 -7.00 2.73 0.46
CA GLY A 8 -7.65 4.03 0.61
C GLY A 8 -7.89 4.51 2.05
N GLY A 9 -7.58 3.71 3.06
CA GLY A 9 -7.84 4.08 4.46
C GLY A 9 -6.84 5.11 5.00
N GLU A 10 -7.34 6.05 5.82
CA GLU A 10 -6.53 7.12 6.45
C GLU A 10 -5.44 6.59 7.41
N GLY A 11 -5.61 5.38 7.95
CA GLY A 11 -4.61 4.77 8.84
C GLY A 11 -4.52 5.39 10.23
N SER A 12 -5.60 6.02 10.72
CA SER A 12 -5.64 6.79 11.99
C SER A 12 -5.04 6.11 13.23
N ARG A 13 -5.07 4.78 13.30
CA ARG A 13 -4.49 3.98 14.40
C ARG A 13 -2.95 3.98 14.44
N LEU A 14 -2.29 4.32 13.33
CA LEU A 14 -0.83 4.35 13.21
C LEU A 14 -0.26 5.77 13.30
N ARG A 15 -1.09 6.76 13.62
CA ARG A 15 -0.60 8.12 13.87
C ARG A 15 0.44 8.11 15.01
N PRO A 16 1.50 8.93 14.91
CA PRO A 16 1.71 10.01 13.94
C PRO A 16 2.26 9.57 12.57
N LEU A 17 2.61 8.29 12.39
CA LEU A 17 3.30 7.80 11.19
C LEU A 17 2.53 8.01 9.88
N THR A 18 1.19 8.13 9.97
CA THR A 18 0.32 8.27 8.80
C THR A 18 -0.22 9.67 8.58
N LEU A 19 0.26 10.71 9.28
CA LEU A 19 -0.23 12.08 9.09
C LEU A 19 0.24 12.69 7.77
N GLU A 20 1.46 12.38 7.35
CA GLU A 20 2.09 12.91 6.13
C GLU A 20 2.36 11.80 5.10
N ARG A 21 1.85 10.60 5.35
CA ARG A 21 2.12 9.42 4.55
C ARG A 21 0.97 8.42 4.63
N PRO A 22 0.50 7.86 3.52
CA PRO A 22 -0.55 6.86 3.60
C PRO A 22 0.00 5.56 4.22
N LYS A 23 -0.84 4.83 4.96
CA LYS A 23 -0.48 3.55 5.61
C LYS A 23 0.29 2.57 4.71
N PRO A 24 -0.10 2.36 3.42
CA PRO A 24 0.63 1.47 2.51
C PRO A 24 2.10 1.87 2.30
N MET A 25 2.44 3.15 2.48
CA MET A 25 3.78 3.70 2.28
C MET A 25 4.61 3.77 3.57
N VAL A 26 4.03 3.40 4.72
CA VAL A 26 4.77 3.32 6.00
C VAL A 26 5.92 2.31 5.86
N PRO A 27 7.16 2.65 6.28
CA PRO A 27 8.30 1.75 6.17
C PRO A 27 8.12 0.56 7.10
N LEU A 28 8.37 -0.63 6.56
CA LEU A 28 8.42 -1.89 7.27
C LEU A 28 9.65 -2.65 6.75
N ALA A 29 10.61 -2.94 7.62
CA ALA A 29 11.85 -3.64 7.22
C ALA A 29 12.51 -3.03 5.96
N ASN A 30 12.78 -1.72 6.00
CA ASN A 30 13.44 -0.94 4.93
C ASN A 30 12.70 -0.88 3.58
N ALA A 31 11.41 -1.25 3.52
CA ALA A 31 10.58 -1.07 2.34
C ALA A 31 9.16 -0.63 2.72
N PRO A 32 8.40 0.03 1.82
CA PRO A 32 6.98 0.30 2.05
C PRO A 32 6.19 -0.97 2.38
N ALA A 33 5.23 -0.89 3.30
CA ALA A 33 4.32 -1.98 3.63
C ALA A 33 3.67 -2.59 2.36
N MET A 34 3.24 -1.73 1.43
CA MET A 34 2.67 -2.14 0.14
C MET A 34 3.65 -2.93 -0.72
N GLY A 35 4.93 -2.59 -0.70
CA GLY A 35 5.97 -3.30 -1.45
C GLY A 35 6.07 -4.78 -1.04
N HIS A 36 5.83 -5.09 0.23
CA HIS A 36 5.78 -6.48 0.71
C HIS A 36 4.56 -7.23 0.19
N ILE A 37 3.40 -6.56 0.16
CA ILE A 37 2.15 -7.13 -0.38
C ILE A 37 2.32 -7.43 -1.87
N LEU A 38 2.82 -6.47 -2.65
CA LEU A 38 3.01 -6.63 -4.10
C LEU A 38 4.03 -7.73 -4.41
N ARG A 39 5.14 -7.82 -3.66
CA ARG A 39 6.10 -8.93 -3.81
C ARG A 39 5.48 -10.29 -3.48
N LEU A 40 4.63 -10.37 -2.47
CA LEU A 40 3.92 -11.60 -2.14
C LEU A 40 2.97 -12.01 -3.27
N LEU A 41 2.14 -11.08 -3.76
CA LEU A 41 1.24 -11.31 -4.88
C LEU A 41 2.00 -11.78 -6.13
N LYS A 42 3.12 -11.13 -6.46
CA LYS A 42 3.99 -11.52 -7.57
C LYS A 42 4.53 -12.95 -7.40
N ARG A 43 4.98 -13.34 -6.19
CA ARG A 43 5.45 -14.72 -5.92
C ARG A 43 4.36 -15.77 -6.14
N HIS A 44 3.09 -15.40 -6.00
CA HIS A 44 1.95 -16.28 -6.25
C HIS A 44 1.37 -16.16 -7.66
N GLY A 45 2.08 -15.50 -8.60
CA GLY A 45 1.67 -15.43 -10.00
C GLY A 45 0.57 -14.41 -10.32
N PHE A 46 0.26 -13.49 -9.40
CA PHE A 46 -0.65 -12.39 -9.70
C PHE A 46 0.09 -11.29 -10.48
N THR A 47 -0.37 -11.04 -11.70
CA THR A 47 0.22 -10.04 -12.62
C THR A 47 -0.71 -8.88 -12.94
N ASP A 48 -2.01 -9.00 -12.65
CA ASP A 48 -3.01 -7.94 -12.78
C ASP A 48 -3.45 -7.52 -11.37
N ILE A 49 -2.91 -6.40 -10.88
CA ILE A 49 -3.09 -5.91 -9.52
C ILE A 49 -3.75 -4.54 -9.58
N ILE A 50 -4.87 -4.39 -8.87
CA ILE A 50 -5.63 -3.15 -8.73
C ILE A 50 -5.42 -2.65 -7.30
N VAL A 51 -5.03 -1.38 -7.15
CA VAL A 51 -4.86 -0.75 -5.84
C VAL A 51 -5.93 0.33 -5.69
N THR A 52 -6.76 0.24 -4.65
CA THR A 52 -7.77 1.28 -4.39
C THR A 52 -7.16 2.34 -3.47
N VAL A 53 -7.04 3.58 -3.96
CA VAL A 53 -6.40 4.70 -3.24
C VAL A 53 -7.40 5.82 -2.97
N GLN A 54 -7.17 6.59 -1.89
CA GLN A 54 -7.97 7.77 -1.54
C GLN A 54 -7.14 8.75 -0.71
N TYR A 55 -6.79 8.39 0.53
CA TYR A 55 -6.00 9.24 1.41
C TYR A 55 -4.56 9.36 0.91
N LEU A 56 -4.10 10.60 0.66
CA LEU A 56 -2.77 10.90 0.11
C LEU A 56 -2.43 10.06 -1.14
N ALA A 57 -3.41 9.86 -2.03
CA ALA A 57 -3.30 8.98 -3.19
C ALA A 57 -2.09 9.27 -4.09
N SER A 58 -1.73 10.55 -4.28
CA SER A 58 -0.58 10.95 -5.10
C SER A 58 0.73 10.30 -4.64
N VAL A 59 0.92 10.12 -3.32
CA VAL A 59 2.13 9.49 -2.74
C VAL A 59 2.24 8.00 -3.10
N ILE A 60 1.13 7.36 -3.50
CA ILE A 60 1.10 5.98 -3.96
C ILE A 60 1.25 5.88 -5.49
N GLU A 61 0.79 6.90 -6.22
CA GLU A 61 0.78 6.92 -7.69
C GLU A 61 2.11 7.36 -8.31
N ASP A 62 2.88 8.22 -7.61
CA ASP A 62 4.22 8.67 -7.98
C ASP A 62 5.31 7.59 -7.78
#